data_AF-A0A958BPK8-F1
#
_entry.id   AF-A0A958BPK8-F1
#
_cell.length_a   1.000
_cell.length_b   1.000
_cell.length_c   1.000
_cell.angle_alpha   90.00
_cell.angle_beta   90.00
_cell.angle_gamma   90.00
#
_symmetry.space_group_name_H-M   'P 1'
#
loop_
_entity.id
_entity.type
_entity.pdbx_description
1 polymer ?
#
loop_
_entity_poly.entity_id
_entity_poly.type
_entity_poly.pdbx_seq_one_letter_code
_entity_poly.pdbx_strand_id
1 'polypeptide(L)'
;MSQPIQLAFLWHMHQPLYRVGNEHVCTMPWVRMHSIRSYYDMVRVLEEFPKAHVTINLVPSLIEQIRAYESGASDLFWETGAIPAEALSDEQKRFVFQNFFTAQEHHMIRPLPAFARLFERRKDALHARGETDAWQAFDTQDYRDLQAVFDLCWFGFMACED
;
A
#
# COMPACT_ATOMS: atom_id res chain seq x y z
N MET A 1 44.10 -19.20 -5.82
CA MET A 1 42.64 -19.31 -5.56
C MET A 1 42.17 -17.94 -5.13
N SER A 2 41.12 -17.38 -5.72
CA SER A 2 40.55 -16.11 -5.24
C SER A 2 39.93 -16.31 -3.86
N GLN A 3 40.05 -15.32 -2.97
CA GLN A 3 39.36 -15.39 -1.69
C GLN A 3 37.85 -15.21 -1.89
N PRO A 4 37.01 -15.96 -1.16
CA PRO A 4 35.58 -15.79 -1.21
C PRO A 4 35.17 -14.43 -0.63
N ILE A 5 34.24 -13.75 -1.29
CA ILE A 5 33.65 -12.49 -0.82
C ILE A 5 32.81 -12.78 0.42
N GLN A 6 33.04 -12.01 1.50
CA GLN A 6 32.16 -11.99 2.66
C GLN A 6 31.02 -11.00 2.36
N LEU A 7 29.79 -11.50 2.38
CA LEU A 7 28.58 -10.71 2.09
C LEU A 7 27.69 -10.68 3.32
N ALA A 8 27.21 -9.48 3.68
CA ALA A 8 26.24 -9.29 4.75
C ALA A 8 25.04 -8.52 4.19
N PHE A 9 23.85 -9.12 4.29
CA PHE A 9 22.60 -8.43 4.00
C PHE A 9 22.06 -7.80 5.28
N LEU A 10 21.81 -6.49 5.23
CA LEU A 10 21.17 -5.74 6.30
C LEU A 10 19.86 -5.15 5.77
N TRP A 11 18.74 -5.61 6.30
CA TRP A 11 17.42 -5.10 5.96
C TRP A 11 16.91 -4.22 7.09
N HIS A 12 16.82 -2.92 6.80
CA HIS A 12 16.27 -1.95 7.72
C HIS A 12 14.80 -1.68 7.37
N MET A 13 13.90 -2.13 8.24
CA MET A 13 12.46 -1.96 8.07
C MET A 13 11.98 -0.84 9.00
N HIS A 14 11.51 0.24 8.40
CA HIS A 14 11.09 1.45 9.10
C HIS A 14 9.78 1.96 8.52
N GLN A 15 8.89 2.39 9.41
CA GLN A 15 7.77 3.27 9.10
C GLN A 15 7.73 4.41 10.13
N PRO A 16 7.49 5.66 9.70
CA PRO A 16 7.10 6.76 10.57
C PRO A 16 5.92 6.40 11.47
N LEU A 17 5.75 7.13 12.57
CA LEU A 17 4.56 7.02 13.40
C LEU A 17 3.39 7.75 12.73
N TYR A 18 2.42 6.99 12.21
CA TYR A 18 1.24 7.52 11.51
C TYR A 18 0.02 7.68 12.40
N ARG A 19 0.09 7.20 13.63
CA ARG A 19 -0.94 7.35 14.66
C ARG A 19 -0.73 8.66 15.43
N VAL A 20 -1.79 9.45 15.59
CA VAL A 20 -1.77 10.64 16.43
C VAL A 20 -2.27 10.27 17.82
N GLY A 21 -1.41 10.37 18.84
CA GLY A 21 -1.77 10.04 20.22
C GLY A 21 -2.29 8.60 20.39
N ASN A 22 -3.48 8.46 21.00
CA ASN A 22 -4.14 7.19 21.28
C ASN A 22 -5.23 6.83 20.26
N GLU A 23 -5.26 7.49 19.10
CA GLU A 23 -6.27 7.22 18.08
C GLU A 23 -6.18 5.78 17.55
N HIS A 24 -7.34 5.14 17.36
CA HIS A 24 -7.39 3.80 16.77
C HIS A 24 -7.16 3.81 15.24
N VAL A 25 -7.17 4.99 14.61
CA VAL A 25 -7.06 5.15 13.17
C VAL A 25 -5.73 5.78 12.82
N CYS A 26 -4.95 5.12 11.97
CA CYS A 26 -3.70 5.67 11.42
C CYS A 26 -4.01 6.60 10.24
N THR A 27 -3.26 7.70 10.12
CA THR A 27 -3.41 8.65 9.01
C THR A 27 -2.98 8.08 7.66
N MET A 28 -2.06 7.10 7.67
CA MET A 28 -1.49 6.48 6.47
C MET A 28 -1.49 4.96 6.59
N PRO A 29 -1.59 4.23 5.46
CA PRO A 29 -1.77 2.79 5.45
C PRO A 29 -0.42 2.05 5.40
N TRP A 30 0.71 2.76 5.37
CA TRP A 30 2.01 2.21 4.98
C TRP A 30 2.50 1.09 5.88
N VAL A 31 2.14 1.11 7.16
CA VAL A 31 2.42 -0.03 8.06
C VAL A 31 1.70 -1.28 7.56
N ARG A 32 0.38 -1.23 7.32
CA ARG A 32 -0.40 -2.36 6.78
C ARG A 32 0.11 -2.77 5.40
N MET A 33 0.23 -1.82 4.49
CA MET A 33 0.56 -2.10 3.09
C MET A 33 1.95 -2.71 2.90
N HIS A 34 2.97 -2.19 3.59
CA HIS A 34 4.29 -2.80 3.53
C HIS A 34 4.35 -4.12 4.30
N SER A 35 3.53 -4.30 5.34
CA SER A 35 3.45 -5.55 6.09
C SER A 35 2.91 -6.69 5.22
N ILE A 36 1.83 -6.48 4.44
CA ILE A 36 1.26 -7.51 3.56
C ILE A 36 2.00 -7.68 2.22
N ARG A 37 3.01 -6.84 1.97
CA ARG A 37 3.86 -6.87 0.77
C ARG A 37 5.30 -7.17 1.14
N SER A 38 6.11 -6.12 1.19
CA SER A 38 7.57 -6.17 1.22
C SER A 38 8.07 -6.88 2.46
N TYR A 39 7.55 -6.57 3.64
CA TYR A 39 8.03 -7.19 4.88
C TYR A 39 7.70 -8.68 4.91
N TYR A 40 6.49 -9.04 4.48
CA TYR A 40 6.08 -10.43 4.33
C TYR A 40 6.94 -11.17 3.30
N ASP A 41 6.98 -10.69 2.06
CA ASP A 41 7.75 -11.28 0.96
C ASP A 41 9.23 -11.49 1.33
N MET A 42 9.85 -10.49 1.96
CA MET A 42 11.25 -10.55 2.37
C MET A 42 11.52 -11.63 3.41
N VAL A 43 10.59 -11.88 4.35
CA VAL A 43 10.76 -12.96 5.33
C VAL A 43 10.46 -14.31 4.68
N ARG A 44 9.40 -14.39 3.87
CA ARG A 44 8.97 -15.63 3.20
C ARG A 44 10.02 -16.18 2.25
N VAL A 45 10.70 -15.32 1.47
CA VAL A 45 11.77 -15.77 0.56
C VAL A 45 12.94 -16.44 1.31
N LEU A 46 13.16 -16.13 2.59
CA LEU A 46 14.22 -16.80 3.37
C LEU A 46 13.94 -18.29 3.61
N GLU A 47 12.68 -18.71 3.53
CA GLU A 47 12.33 -20.13 3.61
C GLU A 47 12.80 -20.92 2.37
N GLU A 48 12.84 -20.27 1.20
CA GLU A 48 13.43 -20.84 -0.02
C GLU A 48 14.97 -20.91 0.05
N PHE A 49 15.59 -20.03 0.84
CA PHE A 49 17.04 -19.92 0.98
C PHE A 49 17.52 -20.10 2.43
N PRO A 50 17.36 -21.28 3.05
CA PRO A 50 17.65 -21.50 4.47
C PRO A 50 19.12 -21.35 4.87
N LYS A 51 20.03 -21.26 3.91
CA LYS A 51 21.48 -21.02 4.12
C LYS A 51 21.86 -19.54 4.04
N ALA A 52 20.95 -18.67 3.61
CA ALA A 52 21.22 -17.24 3.54
C ALA A 52 21.25 -16.64 4.95
N HIS A 53 22.28 -15.84 5.25
CA HIS A 53 22.37 -15.13 6.51
C HIS A 53 22.00 -13.66 6.29
N VAL A 54 20.96 -13.20 6.98
CA VAL A 54 20.42 -11.84 6.86
C VAL A 54 20.19 -11.26 8.24
N THR A 55 20.54 -9.99 8.41
CA THR A 55 20.21 -9.22 9.62
C THR A 55 19.01 -8.34 9.32
N ILE A 56 17.92 -8.52 10.09
CA ILE A 56 16.73 -7.68 10.00
C ILE A 56 16.70 -6.72 11.18
N ASN A 57 16.70 -5.43 10.89
CA ASN A 57 16.52 -4.36 11.87
C ASN A 57 15.08 -3.83 11.78
N LEU A 58 14.28 -4.03 12.83
CA LEU A 58 12.91 -3.53 12.96
C LEU A 58 12.91 -2.32 13.88
N VAL A 59 12.46 -1.17 13.37
CA VAL A 59 12.38 0.05 14.18
C VAL A 59 11.22 -0.05 15.18
N PRO A 60 11.37 0.41 16.44
CA PRO A 60 10.31 0.32 17.45
C PRO A 60 8.96 0.91 17.00
N SER A 61 8.96 2.05 16.30
CA SER A 61 7.74 2.68 15.77
C SER A 61 6.97 1.78 14.81
N LEU A 62 7.66 0.94 14.02
CA LEU A 62 7.02 -0.03 13.14
C LEU A 62 6.36 -1.14 13.96
N ILE A 63 7.08 -1.70 14.94
CA ILE A 63 6.58 -2.79 15.79
C ILE A 63 5.35 -2.34 16.58
N GLU A 64 5.37 -1.14 17.16
CA GLU A 64 4.24 -0.60 17.92
C GLU A 64 2.98 -0.46 17.05
N GLN A 65 3.13 -0.02 15.80
CA GLN A 65 2.00 0.13 14.89
C GLN A 65 1.48 -1.21 14.37
N ILE A 66 2.35 -2.19 14.09
CA ILE A 66 1.92 -3.56 13.74
C ILE A 66 1.06 -4.13 14.87
N ARG A 67 1.53 -4.03 16.12
CA ARG A 67 0.76 -4.48 17.30
C ARG A 67 -0.56 -3.73 17.47
N ALA A 68 -0.62 -2.47 17.05
CA ALA A 68 -1.86 -1.71 17.05
C ALA A 68 -2.88 -2.32 16.08
N TYR A 69 -2.48 -2.66 14.85
CA TYR A 69 -3.37 -3.35 13.89
C TYR A 69 -3.82 -4.72 14.43
N GLU A 70 -2.91 -5.51 15.04
CA GLU A 70 -3.27 -6.77 15.70
C GLU A 70 -4.30 -6.58 16.82
N SER A 71 -4.29 -5.42 17.47
CA SER A 71 -5.22 -5.03 18.53
C SER A 71 -6.48 -4.33 18.01
N GLY A 72 -6.70 -4.31 16.69
CA GLY A 72 -7.91 -3.77 16.05
C GLY A 72 -7.82 -2.31 15.59
N ALA A 73 -6.62 -1.73 15.51
CA ALA A 73 -6.44 -0.44 14.85
C ALA A 73 -6.68 -0.55 13.33
N SER A 74 -7.05 0.56 12.71
CA SER A 74 -7.32 0.71 11.28
C SER A 74 -6.48 1.86 10.69
N ASP A 75 -6.70 2.17 9.42
CA ASP A 75 -6.18 3.36 8.76
C ASP A 75 -7.24 4.05 7.89
N LEU A 76 -7.04 5.35 7.61
CA LEU A 76 -7.98 6.13 6.81
C LEU A 76 -8.26 5.54 5.43
N PHE A 77 -7.29 4.84 4.83
CA PHE A 77 -7.46 4.23 3.50
C PHE A 77 -8.32 2.99 3.60
N TRP A 78 -8.12 2.15 4.62
CA TRP A 78 -8.99 1.01 4.92
C TRP A 78 -10.40 1.52 5.16
N GLU A 79 -10.59 2.42 6.13
CA GLU A 79 -11.93 2.85 6.54
C GLU A 79 -12.70 3.47 5.38
N THR A 80 -12.04 4.31 4.57
CA THR A 80 -12.67 4.89 3.37
C THR A 80 -12.87 3.88 2.25
N GLY A 81 -11.90 2.98 2.05
CA GLY A 81 -11.94 1.92 1.04
C GLY A 81 -13.04 0.89 1.29
N ALA A 82 -13.44 0.69 2.55
CA ALA A 82 -14.50 -0.23 2.94
C ALA A 82 -15.93 0.31 2.74
N ILE A 83 -16.08 1.63 2.52
CA ILE A 83 -17.40 2.23 2.26
C ILE A 83 -17.84 1.85 0.83
N PRO A 84 -19.06 1.32 0.63
CA PRO A 84 -19.57 1.04 -0.71
C PRO A 84 -19.48 2.28 -1.61
N ALA A 85 -18.99 2.12 -2.85
CA ALA A 85 -18.70 3.25 -3.74
C ALA A 85 -19.91 4.19 -3.96
N GLU A 86 -21.12 3.64 -4.01
CA GLU A 86 -22.38 4.40 -4.09
C GLU A 86 -22.71 5.24 -2.86
N ALA A 87 -22.13 4.89 -1.70
CA ALA A 87 -22.34 5.56 -0.42
C ALA A 87 -21.21 6.55 -0.05
N LEU A 88 -20.16 6.65 -0.87
CA LEU A 88 -19.08 7.62 -0.64
C LEU A 88 -19.61 9.06 -0.76
N SER A 89 -19.29 9.87 0.24
CA SER A 89 -19.47 11.33 0.16
C SER A 89 -18.51 11.95 -0.85
N ASP A 90 -18.77 13.19 -1.27
CA ASP A 90 -17.87 13.91 -2.19
C ASP A 90 -16.47 14.12 -1.60
N GLU A 91 -16.36 14.32 -0.28
CA GLU A 91 -15.07 14.42 0.41
C GLU A 91 -14.32 13.08 0.36
N GLN A 92 -15.00 11.97 0.59
CA GLN A 92 -14.41 10.64 0.51
C GLN A 92 -14.02 10.26 -0.92
N LYS A 93 -14.83 10.63 -1.92
CA LYS A 93 -14.50 10.49 -3.35
C LYS A 93 -13.24 11.27 -3.72
N ARG A 94 -13.09 12.50 -3.23
CA ARG A 94 -11.86 13.28 -3.39
C ARG A 94 -10.67 12.58 -2.74
N PHE A 95 -10.82 12.12 -1.50
CA PHE A 95 -9.78 11.39 -0.81
C PHE A 95 -9.32 10.15 -1.58
N VAL A 96 -10.25 9.30 -2.04
CA VAL A 96 -9.94 8.11 -2.83
C VAL A 96 -9.23 8.49 -4.13
N PHE A 97 -9.78 9.45 -4.89
CA PHE A 97 -9.19 9.88 -6.17
C PHE A 97 -7.76 10.46 -6.02
N GLN A 98 -7.50 11.16 -4.92
CA GLN A 98 -6.20 11.76 -4.65
C GLN A 98 -5.18 10.72 -4.18
N ASN A 99 -5.60 9.79 -3.32
CA ASN A 99 -4.69 8.96 -2.55
C ASN A 99 -4.57 7.52 -3.07
N PHE A 100 -5.59 6.94 -3.72
CA PHE A 100 -5.57 5.52 -4.11
C PHE A 100 -4.73 5.23 -5.37
N PHE A 101 -3.93 6.20 -5.81
CA PHE A 101 -2.89 6.02 -6.83
C PHE A 101 -1.48 6.17 -6.26
N THR A 102 -1.33 6.20 -4.93
CA THR A 102 -0.03 6.26 -4.23
C THR A 102 0.65 4.89 -4.17
N ALA A 103 0.85 4.30 -5.35
CA ALA A 103 1.59 3.06 -5.57
C ALA A 103 2.64 3.28 -6.67
N GLN A 104 3.66 2.43 -6.74
CA GLN A 104 4.70 2.58 -7.75
C GLN A 104 4.13 2.28 -9.15
N GLU A 105 4.19 3.26 -10.05
CA GLU A 105 3.54 3.19 -11.35
C GLU A 105 3.93 1.95 -12.19
N HIS A 106 5.22 1.71 -12.39
CA HIS A 106 5.72 0.63 -13.24
C HIS A 106 5.58 -0.77 -12.64
N HIS A 107 5.70 -0.90 -11.31
CA HIS A 107 5.78 -2.20 -10.64
C HIS A 107 4.49 -2.61 -9.93
N MET A 108 3.54 -1.69 -9.75
CA MET A 108 2.30 -1.95 -9.00
C MET A 108 1.06 -1.54 -9.79
N ILE A 109 1.07 -0.35 -10.39
CA ILE A 109 -0.11 0.15 -11.14
C ILE A 109 -0.19 -0.48 -12.53
N ARG A 110 0.85 -0.32 -13.35
CA ARG A 110 0.90 -0.77 -14.75
C ARG A 110 0.73 -2.29 -14.93
N PRO A 111 1.22 -3.16 -14.03
CA PRO A 111 1.01 -4.61 -14.16
C PRO A 111 -0.45 -5.04 -13.98
N LEU A 112 -1.31 -4.24 -13.34
CA LEU A 112 -2.73 -4.53 -13.19
C LEU A 112 -3.53 -3.74 -14.26
N PRO A 113 -4.09 -4.40 -15.31
CA PRO A 113 -4.72 -3.69 -16.42
C PRO A 113 -5.86 -2.76 -16.02
N ALA A 114 -6.67 -3.16 -15.04
CA ALA A 114 -7.75 -2.34 -14.51
C ALA A 114 -7.22 -1.09 -13.79
N PHE A 115 -6.14 -1.22 -13.02
CA PHE A 115 -5.53 -0.09 -12.33
C PHE A 115 -4.84 0.88 -13.30
N ALA A 116 -4.11 0.34 -14.28
CA ALA A 116 -3.48 1.11 -15.35
C ALA A 116 -4.52 1.95 -16.13
N ARG A 117 -5.68 1.35 -16.45
CA ARG A 117 -6.79 2.05 -17.11
C ARG A 117 -7.30 3.23 -16.28
N LEU A 118 -7.53 3.02 -14.98
CA LEU A 118 -7.98 4.08 -14.07
C LEU A 118 -6.92 5.17 -13.91
N PHE A 119 -5.63 4.80 -13.91
CA PHE A 119 -4.54 5.75 -13.78
C PHE A 119 -4.42 6.68 -14.99
N GLU A 120 -4.55 6.16 -16.21
CA GLU A 120 -4.59 7.00 -17.41
C GLU A 120 -5.86 7.88 -17.44
N ARG A 121 -7.02 7.34 -17.05
CA ARG A 121 -8.24 8.15 -16.89
C ARG A 121 -8.10 9.27 -15.86
N ARG A 122 -7.37 9.05 -14.77
CA ARG A 122 -7.06 10.10 -13.78
C ARG A 122 -6.20 11.20 -14.41
N LYS A 123 -5.20 10.85 -15.22
CA LYS A 123 -4.37 11.85 -15.93
C LYS A 123 -5.21 12.68 -16.89
N ASP A 124 -6.08 12.04 -17.68
CA ASP A 124 -6.99 12.72 -18.59
C ASP A 124 -7.94 13.66 -17.83
N ALA A 125 -8.48 13.20 -16.70
CA ALA A 125 -9.36 14.01 -15.85
C ALA A 125 -8.63 15.22 -15.24
N LEU A 126 -7.40 15.05 -14.75
CA LEU A 126 -6.56 16.13 -14.23
C LEU A 126 -6.25 17.17 -15.32
N HIS A 127 -5.95 16.72 -16.53
CA HIS A 127 -5.70 17.61 -17.67
C HIS A 127 -6.97 18.38 -18.08
N ALA A 128 -8.13 17.71 -18.11
CA ALA A 128 -9.38 18.31 -18.59
C ALA A 128 -10.09 19.21 -17.57
N ARG A 129 -9.98 18.90 -16.26
CA ARG A 129 -10.77 19.54 -15.19
C ARG A 129 -9.92 20.24 -14.11
N GLY A 130 -8.61 20.03 -14.11
CA GLY A 130 -7.72 20.53 -13.05
C GLY A 130 -7.85 19.75 -11.74
N GLU A 131 -6.95 20.04 -10.78
CA GLU A 131 -6.82 19.28 -9.54
C GLU A 131 -8.08 19.30 -8.65
N THR A 132 -8.82 20.42 -8.66
CA THR A 132 -9.99 20.63 -7.80
C THR A 132 -11.18 19.75 -8.19
N ASP A 133 -11.40 19.55 -9.50
CA ASP A 133 -12.65 18.96 -10.03
C ASP A 133 -12.45 17.66 -10.81
N ALA A 134 -11.20 17.21 -11.02
CA ALA A 134 -10.90 15.97 -11.76
C ALA A 134 -11.58 14.73 -11.18
N TRP A 135 -11.75 14.65 -9.86
CA TRP A 135 -12.43 13.54 -9.20
C TRP A 135 -13.87 13.33 -9.70
N GLN A 136 -14.54 14.39 -10.16
CA GLN A 136 -15.91 14.31 -10.71
C GLN A 136 -15.98 13.58 -12.06
N ALA A 137 -14.85 13.26 -12.69
CA ALA A 137 -14.81 12.48 -13.92
C ALA A 137 -14.98 10.96 -13.68
N PHE A 138 -14.87 10.51 -12.43
CA PHE A 138 -15.04 9.11 -12.05
C PHE A 138 -16.50 8.85 -11.68
N ASP A 139 -17.06 7.76 -12.21
CA ASP A 139 -18.38 7.27 -11.80
C ASP A 139 -18.27 6.27 -10.63
N THR A 140 -19.41 5.75 -10.18
CA THR A 140 -19.46 4.78 -9.07
C THR A 140 -18.67 3.51 -9.37
N GLN A 141 -18.65 3.03 -10.62
CA GLN A 141 -17.90 1.83 -10.97
C GLN A 141 -16.39 2.11 -10.93
N ASP A 142 -15.97 3.29 -11.33
CA ASP A 142 -14.56 3.69 -11.26
C ASP A 142 -14.04 3.74 -9.82
N TYR A 143 -14.84 4.31 -8.92
CA TYR A 143 -14.50 4.33 -7.50
C TYR A 143 -14.45 2.92 -6.91
N ARG A 144 -15.42 2.06 -7.25
CA ARG A 144 -15.46 0.66 -6.82
C ARG A 144 -14.24 -0.12 -7.30
N ASP A 145 -13.91 0.01 -8.59
CA ASP A 145 -12.73 -0.63 -9.18
C ASP A 145 -11.46 -0.09 -8.50
N LEU A 146 -11.36 1.23 -8.29
CA LEU A 146 -10.20 1.87 -7.66
C LEU A 146 -9.99 1.39 -6.22
N GLN A 147 -11.06 1.27 -5.42
CA GLN A 147 -11.00 0.73 -4.06
C GLN A 147 -10.39 -0.68 -4.06
N ALA A 148 -10.85 -1.55 -4.97
CA ALA A 148 -10.36 -2.93 -5.05
C ALA A 148 -8.92 -3.02 -5.57
N VAL A 149 -8.61 -2.37 -6.70
CA VAL A 149 -7.29 -2.52 -7.34
C VAL A 149 -6.18 -1.85 -6.54
N PHE A 150 -6.49 -0.83 -5.72
CA PHE A 150 -5.51 -0.24 -4.82
C PHE A 150 -5.02 -1.27 -3.81
N ASP A 151 -5.90 -1.95 -3.06
CA ASP A 151 -5.46 -2.98 -2.10
C ASP A 151 -4.79 -4.16 -2.83
N LEU A 152 -5.35 -4.64 -3.95
CA LEU A 152 -4.79 -5.75 -4.71
C LEU A 152 -3.37 -5.48 -5.21
N CYS A 153 -3.06 -4.24 -5.62
CA CYS A 153 -1.72 -3.91 -6.10
C CYS A 153 -0.66 -4.01 -5.02
N TRP A 154 -1.06 -4.00 -3.74
CA TRP A 154 -0.16 -4.13 -2.60
C TRP A 154 0.13 -5.58 -2.22
N PHE A 155 -0.58 -6.59 -2.74
CA PHE A 155 -0.18 -7.97 -2.47
C PHE A 155 1.18 -8.28 -3.10
N GLY A 156 2.06 -8.84 -2.28
CA GLY A 156 3.41 -9.24 -2.65
C GLY A 156 3.46 -10.46 -3.55
N PHE A 157 4.65 -10.81 -4.05
CA PHE A 157 4.80 -11.99 -4.90
C PHE A 157 4.57 -13.29 -4.12
N MET A 158 5.01 -13.36 -2.86
CA MET A 158 4.78 -14.55 -2.02
C MET A 158 3.32 -14.63 -1.58
N ALA A 159 2.68 -13.48 -1.33
CA ALA A 159 1.26 -13.44 -0.95
C ALA A 159 0.32 -13.93 -2.07
N CYS A 160 0.78 -14.00 -3.33
CA CYS A 160 0.02 -14.58 -4.44
C CYS A 160 0.13 -16.11 -4.53
N GLU A 161 1.06 -16.73 -3.78
CA GLU A 161 1.34 -18.17 -3.83
C GLU A 161 0.69 -18.97 -2.69
N ASP A 162 0.29 -18.30 -1.60
CA ASP A 162 -0.43 -18.88 -0.45
C ASP A 162 -1.96 -18.95 -0.70
#